data_AF-A0A192TDV5-F1
#
_entry.id   AF-A0A192TDV5-F1
#
_cell.length_a   1.000
_cell.length_b   1.000
_cell.length_c   1.000
_cell.angle_alpha   90.00
_cell.angle_beta   90.00
_cell.angle_gamma   90.00
#
_symmetry.space_group_name_H-M   'P 1'
#
loop_
_entity.id
_entity.type
_entity.pdbx_description
1 polymer ?
#
loop_
_entity_poly.entity_id
_entity_poly.type
_entity_poly.pdbx_seq_one_letter_code
_entity_poly.pdbx_strand_id
1 'polypeptide(L)'
;MSIAANVEAPKADLSLAAHGRTIPAERLGPLQPTDSAIGIDAIRHRYEEDGYVWLKGLLPRSEVIDFRRWVFSRLAETGLLEPGHDFALGIAAAEDVDWSLADRRLMSIVRSAAYEGFCAQPPLVRFMDAFLQGISYLHKRKLMRYTKPGTATATPAHYDLVYLRGGTSRLVTAWLPIGDVPAEMGGLVYLEGSHAIGRGMEAEFRRRSGDLSPEERISAYNSHMAEGGWVSKDLPDMADRFNARWLAADYEAGDVVLHSPYMIHAATTNQDRAGRLRLSTDIRFQNVDDEIDARWNNHWSLRDML
;
A
#
# COMPACT_ATOMS: atom_id res chain seq x y z
N MET A 1 -1.35 -33.17 -14.21
CA MET A 1 -1.64 -32.35 -15.41
C MET A 1 -1.73 -30.92 -14.95
N SER A 2 -0.76 -30.10 -15.34
CA SER A 2 -0.61 -28.71 -14.93
C SER A 2 -1.59 -27.85 -15.71
N ILE A 3 -2.54 -27.20 -15.03
CA ILE A 3 -3.29 -26.09 -15.60
C ILE A 3 -2.55 -24.85 -15.10
N ALA A 4 -1.54 -24.44 -15.86
CA ALA A 4 -0.97 -23.11 -15.73
C ALA A 4 -2.12 -22.13 -15.96
N ALA A 5 -2.54 -21.42 -14.91
CA ALA A 5 -3.37 -20.25 -15.05
C ALA A 5 -2.59 -19.26 -15.90
N ASN A 6 -3.01 -19.06 -17.14
CA ASN A 6 -2.54 -17.95 -17.97
C ASN A 6 -2.90 -16.66 -17.23
N VAL A 7 -1.91 -16.08 -16.56
CA VAL A 7 -1.96 -14.69 -16.14
C VAL A 7 -1.86 -13.88 -17.43
N GLU A 8 -2.99 -13.35 -17.91
CA GLU A 8 -2.95 -12.38 -19.00
C GLU A 8 -2.08 -11.21 -18.57
N ALA A 9 -1.13 -10.84 -19.43
CA ALA A 9 -0.40 -9.60 -19.27
C ALA A 9 -1.41 -8.44 -19.17
N PRO A 10 -1.13 -7.38 -18.39
CA PRO A 10 -1.98 -6.20 -18.37
C PRO A 10 -2.27 -5.75 -19.81
N LYS A 11 -3.53 -5.40 -20.08
CA LYS A 11 -4.01 -5.03 -21.42
C LYS A 11 -3.01 -4.09 -22.09
N ALA A 12 -2.72 -4.33 -23.38
CA ALA A 12 -1.67 -3.69 -24.18
C ALA A 12 -1.69 -2.15 -24.28
N ASP A 13 -2.66 -1.47 -23.63
CA ASP A 13 -2.83 -0.01 -23.59
C ASP A 13 -2.75 0.57 -22.15
N LEU A 14 -2.14 -0.14 -21.19
CA LEU A 14 -2.04 0.33 -19.80
C LEU A 14 -1.10 1.55 -19.66
N SER A 15 -1.65 2.74 -19.81
CA SER A 15 -0.95 4.02 -19.59
C SER A 15 -1.08 4.47 -18.14
N LEU A 16 -0.13 4.08 -17.30
CA LEU A 16 -0.09 4.52 -15.90
C LEU A 16 0.68 5.84 -15.77
N ALA A 17 0.16 6.75 -14.94
CA ALA A 17 0.80 8.02 -14.66
C ALA A 17 0.79 8.31 -13.16
N ALA A 18 1.76 9.10 -12.69
CA ALA A 18 1.77 9.66 -11.35
C ALA A 18 2.33 11.08 -11.42
N HIS A 19 1.76 12.00 -10.63
CA HIS A 19 2.23 13.40 -10.57
C HIS A 19 2.37 14.08 -11.95
N GLY A 20 1.46 13.77 -12.88
CA GLY A 20 1.47 14.33 -14.26
C GLY A 20 2.52 13.73 -15.19
N ARG A 21 3.22 12.66 -14.79
CA ARG A 21 4.20 11.94 -15.60
C ARG A 21 3.69 10.54 -15.93
N THR A 22 3.64 10.20 -17.21
CA THR A 22 3.32 8.84 -17.68
C THR A 22 4.55 7.95 -17.59
N ILE A 23 4.38 6.73 -17.06
CA ILE A 23 5.42 5.70 -17.04
C ILE A 23 5.52 5.08 -18.45
N PRO A 24 6.72 5.08 -19.08
CA PRO A 24 6.91 4.44 -20.38
C PRO A 24 6.54 2.96 -20.34
N ALA A 25 5.94 2.45 -21.42
CA ALA A 25 5.42 1.08 -21.46
C ALA A 25 6.53 0.03 -21.24
N GLU A 26 7.73 0.29 -21.75
CA GLU A 26 8.93 -0.52 -21.56
C GLU A 26 9.47 -0.51 -20.12
N ARG A 27 9.08 0.49 -19.32
CA ARG A 27 9.37 0.60 -17.88
C ARG A 27 8.22 0.07 -17.02
N LEU A 28 7.17 -0.51 -17.61
CA LEU A 28 6.11 -1.22 -16.90
C LEU A 28 6.32 -2.73 -16.98
N GLY A 29 6.01 -3.42 -15.90
CA GLY A 29 6.03 -4.88 -15.82
C GLY A 29 4.82 -5.42 -15.06
N PRO A 30 4.45 -6.69 -15.25
CA PRO A 30 3.41 -7.33 -14.45
C PRO A 30 3.94 -7.70 -13.06
N LEU A 31 3.25 -7.27 -12.00
CA LEU A 31 3.44 -7.81 -10.66
C LEU A 31 2.97 -9.27 -10.65
N GLN A 32 3.82 -10.18 -10.20
CA GLN A 32 3.52 -11.61 -10.29
C GLN A 32 2.76 -12.09 -9.05
N PRO A 33 1.64 -12.82 -9.22
CA PRO A 33 0.97 -13.44 -8.09
C PRO A 33 1.84 -14.56 -7.51
N THR A 34 1.84 -14.68 -6.19
CA THR A 34 2.45 -15.80 -5.48
C THR A 34 1.40 -16.89 -5.31
N ASP A 35 1.68 -18.06 -5.87
CA ASP A 35 0.87 -19.25 -5.62
C ASP A 35 0.86 -19.55 -4.12
N SER A 36 -0.31 -19.53 -3.50
CA SER A 36 -0.45 -19.77 -2.06
C SER A 36 -0.26 -21.25 -1.68
N ALA A 37 -0.31 -22.17 -2.66
CA ALA A 37 -0.14 -23.60 -2.44
C ALA A 37 1.33 -24.05 -2.27
N ILE A 38 2.31 -23.19 -2.56
CA ILE A 38 3.74 -23.53 -2.46
C ILE A 38 4.23 -23.71 -1.02
N GLY A 39 3.40 -23.38 -0.02
CA GLY A 39 3.72 -23.48 1.39
C GLY A 39 4.43 -22.24 1.94
N ILE A 40 4.30 -22.01 3.25
CA ILE A 40 4.71 -20.76 3.89
C ILE A 40 6.22 -20.47 3.75
N ASP A 41 7.06 -21.51 3.80
CA ASP A 41 8.52 -21.35 3.70
C ASP A 41 8.95 -20.89 2.31
N ALA A 42 8.35 -21.45 1.26
CA ALA A 42 8.62 -21.00 -0.10
C ALA A 42 8.05 -19.60 -0.36
N ILE A 43 6.91 -19.23 0.24
CA ILE A 43 6.38 -17.86 0.18
C ILE A 43 7.36 -16.88 0.85
N ARG A 44 7.92 -17.22 2.02
CA ARG A 44 8.94 -16.40 2.69
C ARG A 44 10.19 -16.26 1.84
N HIS A 45 10.65 -17.34 1.21
CA HIS A 45 11.79 -17.28 0.31
C HIS A 45 11.55 -16.33 -0.87
N ARG A 46 10.38 -16.40 -1.54
CA ARG A 46 10.03 -15.44 -2.59
C ARG A 46 9.96 -14.01 -2.08
N TYR A 47 9.42 -13.79 -0.89
CA TYR A 47 9.42 -12.46 -0.28
C TYR A 47 10.84 -11.91 -0.04
N GLU A 48 11.78 -12.78 0.34
CA GLU A 48 13.19 -12.41 0.52
C GLU A 48 13.89 -12.12 -0.81
N GLU A 49 13.57 -12.87 -1.87
CA GLU A 49 14.13 -12.73 -3.22
C GLU A 49 13.58 -11.51 -3.96
N ASP A 50 12.26 -11.31 -3.93
CA ASP A 50 11.56 -10.30 -4.74
C ASP A 50 11.27 -9.02 -3.93
N GLY A 51 11.25 -9.11 -2.60
CA GLY A 51 10.86 -8.02 -1.70
C GLY A 51 9.35 -7.85 -1.54
N TYR A 52 8.55 -8.71 -2.17
CA TYR A 52 7.10 -8.73 -2.05
C TYR A 52 6.53 -10.13 -2.28
N VAL A 53 5.29 -10.35 -1.85
CA VAL A 53 4.44 -11.45 -2.33
C VAL A 53 3.01 -10.94 -2.52
N TRP A 54 2.37 -11.32 -3.62
CA TRP A 54 0.97 -10.98 -3.89
C TRP A 54 0.10 -12.24 -3.74
N LEU A 55 -0.65 -12.28 -2.64
CA LEU A 55 -1.50 -13.41 -2.26
C LEU A 55 -2.92 -13.16 -2.74
N LYS A 56 -3.35 -13.91 -3.76
CA LYS A 56 -4.69 -13.76 -4.32
C LYS A 56 -5.75 -14.40 -3.43
N GLY A 57 -6.85 -13.69 -3.19
CA GLY A 57 -8.02 -14.21 -2.47
C GLY A 57 -7.74 -14.73 -1.05
N LEU A 58 -6.75 -14.17 -0.34
CA LEU A 58 -6.45 -14.54 1.05
C LEU A 58 -7.62 -14.21 1.99
N LEU A 59 -8.34 -13.12 1.71
CA LEU A 59 -9.53 -12.72 2.44
C LEU A 59 -10.82 -13.11 1.69
N PRO A 60 -11.91 -13.45 2.41
CA PRO A 60 -13.20 -13.69 1.78
C PRO A 60 -13.68 -12.46 1.02
N ARG A 61 -13.83 -12.59 -0.30
CA ARG A 61 -14.25 -11.50 -1.20
C ARG A 61 -15.52 -10.80 -0.73
N SER A 62 -16.52 -11.55 -0.26
CA SER A 62 -17.78 -10.99 0.24
C SER A 62 -17.57 -10.07 1.44
N GLU A 63 -16.72 -10.46 2.39
CA GLU A 63 -16.43 -9.64 3.58
C GLU A 63 -15.70 -8.35 3.19
N VAL A 64 -14.80 -8.40 2.20
CA VAL A 64 -14.13 -7.20 1.67
C VAL A 64 -15.11 -6.25 0.98
N ILE A 65 -16.03 -6.78 0.16
CA ILE A 65 -17.03 -5.96 -0.52
C ILE A 65 -18.07 -5.39 0.46
N ASP A 66 -18.46 -6.14 1.48
CA ASP A 66 -19.36 -5.64 2.52
C ASP A 66 -18.70 -4.56 3.37
N PHE A 67 -17.41 -4.71 3.70
CA PHE A 67 -16.65 -3.66 4.37
C PHE A 67 -16.51 -2.41 3.50
N ARG A 68 -16.26 -2.57 2.19
CA ARG A 68 -16.26 -1.46 1.22
C ARG A 68 -17.58 -0.69 1.24
N ARG A 69 -18.71 -1.41 1.16
CA ARG A 69 -20.06 -0.83 1.24
C ARG A 69 -20.26 -0.07 2.54
N TRP A 70 -19.83 -0.66 3.66
CA TRP A 70 -19.92 -0.04 4.96
C TRP A 70 -19.11 1.27 5.02
N VAL A 71 -17.86 1.28 4.57
CA VAL A 71 -17.01 2.49 4.54
C VAL A 71 -17.68 3.60 3.73
N PHE A 72 -18.09 3.31 2.51
CA PHE A 72 -18.68 4.33 1.63
C PHE A 72 -20.05 4.81 2.10
N SER A 73 -20.86 3.97 2.74
CA SER A 73 -22.11 4.43 3.37
C SER A 73 -21.88 5.51 4.43
N ARG A 74 -20.70 5.54 5.09
CA ARG A 74 -20.33 6.57 6.08
C ARG A 74 -19.70 7.82 5.47
N LEU A 75 -19.34 7.75 4.19
CA LEU A 75 -18.87 8.87 3.38
C LEU A 75 -19.97 9.46 2.49
N ALA A 76 -21.15 8.85 2.44
CA ALA A 76 -22.25 9.27 1.58
C ALA A 76 -22.71 10.71 1.83
N GLU A 77 -22.83 11.11 3.11
CA GLU A 77 -23.25 12.47 3.51
C GLU A 77 -22.27 13.57 3.10
N THR A 78 -21.06 13.22 2.66
CA THR A 78 -20.03 14.21 2.33
C THR A 78 -20.08 14.65 0.87
N GLY A 79 -21.03 14.13 0.09
CA GLY A 79 -21.10 14.33 -1.35
C GLY A 79 -20.00 13.60 -2.13
N LEU A 80 -19.19 12.73 -1.49
CA LEU A 80 -18.09 12.03 -2.18
C LEU A 80 -18.61 10.99 -3.19
N LEU A 81 -19.78 10.40 -2.92
CA LEU A 81 -20.36 9.33 -3.71
C LEU A 81 -21.61 9.79 -4.46
N GLU A 82 -21.79 9.28 -5.68
CA GLU A 82 -22.99 9.50 -6.46
C GLU A 82 -24.21 8.83 -5.79
N PRO A 83 -25.30 9.59 -5.53
CA PRO A 83 -26.51 9.03 -4.94
C PRO A 83 -27.17 7.95 -5.82
N GLY A 84 -27.96 7.07 -5.21
CA GLY A 84 -28.81 6.10 -5.93
C GLY A 84 -28.10 4.83 -6.42
N HIS A 85 -26.78 4.72 -6.23
CA HIS A 85 -25.99 3.53 -6.54
C HIS A 85 -25.70 2.68 -5.29
N ASP A 86 -25.40 1.39 -5.47
CA ASP A 86 -24.84 0.58 -4.37
C ASP A 86 -23.49 1.17 -3.95
N PHE A 87 -23.35 1.52 -2.67
CA PHE A 87 -22.11 2.05 -2.11
C PHE A 87 -20.91 1.13 -2.36
N ALA A 88 -21.10 -0.19 -2.51
CA ALA A 88 -20.03 -1.11 -2.88
C ALA A 88 -19.36 -0.77 -4.23
N LEU A 89 -20.08 -0.13 -5.16
CA LEU A 89 -19.50 0.30 -6.44
C LEU A 89 -18.52 1.47 -6.24
N GLY A 90 -18.78 2.34 -5.27
CA GLY A 90 -17.92 3.48 -4.97
C GLY A 90 -17.90 4.51 -6.10
N ILE A 91 -19.02 4.74 -6.77
CA ILE A 91 -19.09 5.74 -7.87
C ILE A 91 -18.91 7.14 -7.27
N ALA A 92 -17.94 7.89 -7.77
CA ALA A 92 -17.64 9.22 -7.28
C ALA A 92 -18.66 10.24 -7.79
N ALA A 93 -19.07 11.18 -6.94
CA ALA A 93 -19.89 12.30 -7.40
C ALA A 93 -19.10 13.22 -8.35
N ALA A 94 -19.83 13.97 -9.19
CA ALA A 94 -19.24 14.92 -10.12
C ALA A 94 -18.65 16.14 -9.40
N GLU A 95 -19.43 16.77 -8.51
CA GLU A 95 -19.12 18.04 -7.84
C GLU A 95 -19.61 18.05 -6.37
N ASP A 96 -19.38 19.16 -5.66
CA ASP A 96 -19.90 19.44 -4.31
C ASP A 96 -19.46 18.51 -3.16
N VAL A 97 -18.22 18.03 -3.20
CA VAL A 97 -17.65 17.25 -2.09
C VAL A 97 -17.27 18.16 -0.92
N ASP A 98 -17.85 17.92 0.26
CA ASP A 98 -17.36 18.49 1.52
C ASP A 98 -16.13 17.70 1.98
N TRP A 99 -14.95 18.14 1.52
CA TRP A 99 -13.66 17.53 1.85
C TRP A 99 -13.36 17.54 3.35
N SER A 100 -13.76 18.59 4.07
CA SER A 100 -13.54 18.70 5.52
C SER A 100 -14.37 17.67 6.28
N LEU A 101 -15.60 17.43 5.86
CA LEU A 101 -16.42 16.36 6.42
C LEU A 101 -15.91 14.98 6.01
N ALA A 102 -15.50 14.78 4.75
CA ALA A 102 -14.92 13.53 4.26
C ALA A 102 -13.69 13.12 5.07
N ASP A 103 -12.77 14.06 5.31
CA ASP A 103 -11.59 13.87 6.14
C ASP A 103 -11.96 13.46 7.56
N ARG A 104 -12.90 14.19 8.21
CA ARG A 104 -13.37 13.85 9.56
C ARG A 104 -13.99 12.46 9.62
N ARG A 105 -14.82 12.09 8.64
CA ARG A 105 -15.45 10.76 8.55
C ARG A 105 -14.43 9.66 8.36
N LEU A 106 -13.44 9.86 7.48
CA LEU A 106 -12.33 8.93 7.31
C LEU A 106 -11.57 8.71 8.62
N MET A 107 -11.30 9.78 9.39
CA MET A 107 -10.63 9.66 10.69
C MET A 107 -11.48 8.89 11.71
N SER A 108 -12.81 9.08 11.70
CA SER A 108 -13.72 8.28 12.54
C SER A 108 -13.72 6.81 12.13
N ILE A 109 -13.71 6.51 10.84
CA ILE A 109 -13.65 5.13 10.31
C ILE A 109 -12.36 4.44 10.76
N VAL A 110 -11.20 5.10 10.61
CA VAL A 110 -9.88 4.55 10.96
C VAL A 110 -9.74 4.23 12.46
N ARG A 111 -10.54 4.88 13.33
CA ARG A 111 -10.58 4.62 14.77
C ARG A 111 -11.66 3.61 15.19
N SER A 112 -12.47 3.14 14.25
CA SER A 112 -13.62 2.30 14.55
C SER A 112 -13.23 0.85 14.82
N ALA A 113 -13.98 0.18 15.70
CA ALA A 113 -13.84 -1.25 15.94
C ALA A 113 -14.13 -2.10 14.68
N ALA A 114 -14.98 -1.60 13.76
CA ALA A 114 -15.26 -2.27 12.50
C ALA A 114 -14.00 -2.35 11.60
N TYR A 115 -13.25 -1.25 11.50
CA TYR A 115 -11.99 -1.25 10.77
C TYR A 115 -10.90 -2.04 11.50
N GLU A 116 -10.85 -1.97 12.83
CA GLU A 116 -9.96 -2.82 13.64
C GLU A 116 -10.18 -4.30 13.33
N GLY A 117 -11.45 -4.74 13.34
CA GLY A 117 -11.84 -6.11 13.01
C GLY A 117 -11.53 -6.49 11.56
N PHE A 118 -11.73 -5.58 10.59
CA PHE A 118 -11.36 -5.82 9.20
C PHE A 118 -9.85 -6.07 9.04
N CYS A 119 -9.00 -5.28 9.70
CA CYS A 119 -7.54 -5.45 9.64
C CYS A 119 -7.03 -6.65 10.45
N ALA A 120 -7.82 -7.19 11.37
CA ALA A 120 -7.49 -8.33 12.22
C ALA A 120 -8.29 -9.59 11.84
N GLN A 121 -8.75 -9.69 10.58
CA GLN A 121 -9.51 -10.84 10.10
C GLN A 121 -8.73 -12.15 10.32
N PRO A 122 -9.39 -13.24 10.78
CA PRO A 122 -8.70 -14.46 11.14
C PRO A 122 -7.83 -15.10 10.04
N PRO A 123 -8.22 -15.12 8.74
CA PRO A 123 -7.35 -15.62 7.68
C PRO A 123 -6.03 -14.86 7.56
N LEU A 124 -6.07 -13.52 7.70
CA LEU A 124 -4.88 -12.68 7.64
C LEU A 124 -3.99 -12.88 8.86
N VAL A 125 -4.54 -12.83 10.08
CA VAL A 125 -3.76 -12.99 11.31
C VAL A 125 -3.07 -14.36 11.35
N ARG A 126 -3.78 -15.44 11.02
CA ARG A 126 -3.19 -16.78 10.95
C ARG A 126 -2.07 -16.87 9.91
N PHE A 127 -2.26 -16.23 8.76
CA PHE A 127 -1.22 -16.17 7.74
C PHE A 127 0.01 -15.41 8.27
N MET A 128 -0.20 -14.25 8.89
CA MET A 128 0.90 -13.42 9.42
C MET A 128 1.65 -14.11 10.56
N ASP A 129 0.97 -14.84 11.44
CA ASP A 129 1.63 -15.62 12.50
C ASP A 129 2.56 -16.69 11.91
N ALA A 130 2.09 -17.41 10.88
CA ALA A 130 2.89 -18.40 10.17
C ALA A 130 4.05 -17.74 9.39
N PHE A 131 3.78 -16.63 8.71
CA PHE A 131 4.76 -15.90 7.89
C PHE A 131 5.88 -15.30 8.74
N LEU A 132 5.54 -14.75 9.92
CA LEU A 132 6.50 -14.16 10.85
C LEU A 132 7.16 -15.20 11.78
N GLN A 133 6.74 -16.46 11.71
CA GLN A 133 7.18 -17.56 12.58
C GLN A 133 7.03 -17.22 14.07
N GLY A 134 5.88 -16.68 14.46
CA GLY A 134 5.61 -16.27 15.83
C GLY A 134 4.30 -15.51 15.96
N ILE A 135 4.04 -14.93 17.13
CA ILE A 135 2.83 -14.15 17.35
C ILE A 135 2.99 -12.81 16.64
N SER A 136 2.08 -12.52 15.71
CA SER A 136 2.08 -11.26 14.98
C SER A 136 1.52 -10.11 15.84
N TYR A 137 2.23 -8.98 15.82
CA TYR A 137 1.78 -7.70 16.33
C TYR A 137 1.29 -6.84 15.17
N LEU A 138 0.01 -6.47 15.19
CA LEU A 138 -0.59 -5.52 14.25
C LEU A 138 -0.43 -4.09 14.80
N HIS A 139 0.28 -3.24 14.06
CA HIS A 139 0.48 -1.84 14.42
C HIS A 139 -0.85 -1.09 14.56
N LYS A 140 -0.94 -0.24 15.58
CA LYS A 140 -2.14 0.59 15.84
C LYS A 140 -2.35 1.65 14.76
N ARG A 141 -1.26 2.18 14.20
CA ARG A 141 -1.31 3.14 13.10
C ARG A 141 -1.60 2.41 11.78
N LYS A 142 -2.84 2.51 11.33
CA LYS A 142 -3.37 1.86 10.12
C LYS A 142 -3.90 2.92 9.18
N LEU A 143 -3.48 2.90 7.93
CA LEU A 143 -3.86 3.92 6.96
C LEU A 143 -4.99 3.38 6.10
N MET A 144 -6.04 4.20 5.91
CA MET A 144 -7.08 3.95 4.92
C MET A 144 -7.06 5.09 3.92
N ARG A 145 -7.09 4.76 2.64
CA ARG A 145 -7.01 5.74 1.56
C ARG A 145 -8.10 5.49 0.56
N TYR A 146 -8.83 6.55 0.22
CA TYR A 146 -9.62 6.58 -1.00
C TYR A 146 -9.02 7.54 -2.02
N THR A 147 -9.27 7.33 -3.30
CA THR A 147 -8.81 8.25 -4.35
C THR A 147 -9.83 8.36 -5.46
N LYS A 148 -10.22 9.61 -5.75
CA LYS A 148 -11.15 9.96 -6.82
C LYS A 148 -10.46 9.93 -8.18
N PRO A 149 -11.14 9.47 -9.25
CA PRO A 149 -10.64 9.63 -10.61
C PRO A 149 -10.21 11.07 -10.90
N GLY A 150 -9.08 11.23 -11.60
CA GLY A 150 -8.52 12.53 -11.98
C GLY A 150 -7.79 13.29 -10.87
N THR A 151 -7.58 12.69 -9.69
CA THR A 151 -6.78 13.31 -8.62
C THR A 151 -5.32 13.45 -9.07
N ALA A 152 -4.79 14.67 -9.04
CA ALA A 152 -3.45 15.00 -9.57
C ALA A 152 -2.30 14.46 -8.72
N THR A 153 -2.54 14.21 -7.43
CA THR A 153 -1.55 13.69 -6.49
C THR A 153 -1.71 12.19 -6.29
N ALA A 154 -0.59 11.48 -6.36
CA ALA A 154 -0.49 10.08 -5.97
C ALA A 154 0.52 9.95 -4.82
N THR A 155 0.62 8.76 -4.25
CA THR A 155 1.66 8.45 -3.26
C THR A 155 3.02 8.48 -3.96
N PRO A 156 3.96 9.36 -3.56
CA PRO A 156 5.31 9.39 -4.12
C PRO A 156 6.06 8.08 -3.90
N ALA A 157 7.11 7.85 -4.69
CA ALA A 157 7.95 6.67 -4.53
C ALA A 157 8.76 6.74 -3.24
N HIS A 158 8.59 5.75 -2.36
CA HIS A 158 9.27 5.64 -1.08
C HIS A 158 9.38 4.17 -0.65
N TYR A 159 10.13 3.91 0.43
CA TYR A 159 10.09 2.63 1.14
C TYR A 159 9.71 2.88 2.60
N ASP A 160 8.95 1.97 3.20
CA ASP A 160 8.27 2.20 4.48
C ASP A 160 9.23 2.41 5.67
N LEU A 161 10.41 1.79 5.65
CA LEU A 161 11.33 1.83 6.80
C LEU A 161 11.74 3.26 7.16
N VAL A 162 11.77 4.19 6.21
CA VAL A 162 12.11 5.61 6.50
C VAL A 162 11.23 6.21 7.61
N TYR A 163 9.98 5.77 7.71
CA TYR A 163 9.01 6.25 8.70
C TYR A 163 8.98 5.39 9.98
N LEU A 164 9.66 4.24 9.99
CA LEU A 164 9.59 3.18 11.00
C LEU A 164 10.97 2.82 11.59
N ARG A 165 11.97 3.69 11.43
CA ARG A 165 13.35 3.47 11.89
C ARG A 165 13.52 3.36 13.41
N GLY A 166 12.49 3.69 14.20
CA GLY A 166 12.55 3.72 15.67
C GLY A 166 12.27 2.37 16.33
N GLY A 167 12.17 1.29 15.56
CA GLY A 167 12.02 -0.07 16.07
C GLY A 167 12.75 -1.09 15.19
N THR A 168 12.23 -2.32 15.13
CA THR A 168 12.79 -3.36 14.28
C THR A 168 12.72 -3.01 12.79
N SER A 169 13.65 -3.57 12.01
CA SER A 169 13.54 -3.59 10.55
C SER A 169 12.89 -4.86 10.00
N ARG A 170 12.49 -5.79 10.88
CA ARG A 170 11.81 -7.05 10.55
C ARG A 170 10.28 -6.90 10.56
N LEU A 171 9.79 -5.77 10.08
CA LEU A 171 8.36 -5.56 9.88
C LEU A 171 7.94 -5.92 8.45
N VAL A 172 6.65 -6.12 8.24
CA VAL A 172 6.03 -6.44 6.95
C VAL A 172 4.84 -5.52 6.77
N THR A 173 4.79 -4.82 5.64
CA THR A 173 3.61 -4.05 5.27
C THR A 173 2.68 -4.92 4.44
N ALA A 174 1.41 -4.97 4.84
CA ALA A 174 0.32 -5.55 4.07
C ALA A 174 -0.51 -4.42 3.46
N TRP A 175 -0.60 -4.41 2.13
CA TRP A 175 -1.52 -3.58 1.38
C TRP A 175 -2.73 -4.40 0.95
N LEU A 176 -3.93 -3.88 1.23
CA LEU A 176 -5.18 -4.56 0.96
C LEU A 176 -6.10 -3.67 0.11
N PRO A 177 -6.45 -4.09 -1.11
CA PRO A 177 -7.51 -3.45 -1.87
C PRO A 177 -8.87 -3.74 -1.21
N ILE A 178 -9.64 -2.69 -0.91
CA ILE A 178 -10.98 -2.82 -0.33
C ILE A 178 -11.98 -2.68 -1.48
N GLY A 179 -12.05 -3.71 -2.34
CA GLY A 179 -12.73 -3.69 -3.63
C GLY A 179 -11.79 -4.12 -4.76
N ASP A 180 -12.32 -4.32 -5.97
CA ASP A 180 -11.46 -4.51 -7.13
C ASP A 180 -10.74 -3.19 -7.46
N VAL A 181 -9.44 -3.29 -7.74
CA VAL A 181 -8.59 -2.17 -8.13
C VAL A 181 -7.80 -2.60 -9.37
N PRO A 182 -8.42 -2.54 -10.57
CA PRO A 182 -7.71 -2.58 -11.83
C PRO A 182 -6.56 -1.57 -11.83
N ALA A 183 -5.49 -1.86 -12.58
CA ALA A 183 -4.27 -1.07 -12.54
C ALA A 183 -4.52 0.42 -12.92
N GLU A 184 -5.46 0.69 -13.83
CA GLU A 184 -5.87 2.06 -14.20
C GLU A 184 -6.47 2.86 -13.03
N MET A 185 -6.95 2.20 -11.98
CA MET A 185 -7.57 2.83 -10.81
C MET A 185 -6.54 3.33 -9.78
N GLY A 186 -5.25 3.19 -10.07
CA GLY A 186 -4.21 3.77 -9.24
C GLY A 186 -3.84 2.93 -8.03
N GLY A 187 -3.74 1.61 -8.20
CA GLY A 187 -3.20 0.70 -7.19
C GLY A 187 -1.72 0.96 -6.89
N LEU A 188 -1.15 0.24 -5.93
CA LEU A 188 0.29 0.32 -5.69
C LEU A 188 1.07 -0.27 -6.87
N VAL A 189 2.19 0.37 -7.19
CA VAL A 189 3.22 -0.12 -8.10
C VAL A 189 4.53 -0.28 -7.34
N TYR A 190 5.32 -1.28 -7.73
CA TYR A 190 6.54 -1.66 -7.03
C TYR A 190 7.74 -1.59 -7.98
N LEU A 191 8.83 -0.92 -7.57
CA LEU A 191 10.02 -0.88 -8.41
C LEU A 191 10.74 -2.24 -8.31
N GLU A 192 10.91 -2.93 -9.43
CA GLU A 192 11.43 -4.29 -9.53
C GLU A 192 12.80 -4.43 -8.83
N GLY A 193 12.94 -5.41 -7.92
CA GLY A 193 14.18 -5.67 -7.16
C GLY A 193 14.59 -4.57 -6.17
N SER A 194 13.76 -3.54 -5.98
CA SER A 194 14.17 -2.32 -5.27
C SER A 194 14.31 -2.46 -3.75
N HIS A 195 13.84 -3.56 -3.15
CA HIS A 195 14.11 -3.84 -1.75
C HIS A 195 15.62 -3.94 -1.45
N ALA A 196 16.43 -4.43 -2.39
CA ALA A 196 17.89 -4.43 -2.28
C ALA A 196 18.47 -3.01 -2.35
N ILE A 197 17.92 -2.16 -3.23
CA ILE A 197 18.26 -0.74 -3.34
C ILE A 197 17.94 -0.01 -2.03
N GLY A 198 16.74 -0.22 -1.47
CA GLY A 198 16.31 0.37 -0.21
C GLY A 198 17.21 -0.03 0.96
N ARG A 199 17.67 -1.29 1.03
CA ARG A 199 18.67 -1.72 2.02
C ARG A 199 20.00 -0.97 1.84
N GLY A 200 20.44 -0.77 0.61
CA GLY A 200 21.63 0.01 0.27
C GLY A 200 21.51 1.48 0.72
N MET A 201 20.37 2.11 0.45
CA MET A 201 20.05 3.48 0.87
C MET A 201 20.08 3.61 2.41
N GLU A 202 19.50 2.66 3.13
CA GLU A 202 19.51 2.62 4.59
C GLU A 202 20.92 2.42 5.17
N ALA A 203 21.72 1.55 4.55
CA ALA A 203 23.12 1.38 4.94
C ALA A 203 23.95 2.65 4.70
N GLU A 204 23.68 3.38 3.61
CA GLU A 204 24.31 4.68 3.35
C GLU A 204 23.88 5.74 4.36
N PHE A 205 22.57 5.86 4.62
CA PHE A 205 22.02 6.78 5.61
C PHE A 205 22.70 6.59 6.97
N ARG A 206 22.77 5.34 7.49
CA ARG A 206 23.44 5.04 8.77
C ARG A 206 24.91 5.46 8.81
N ARG A 207 25.65 5.37 7.69
CA ARG A 207 27.06 5.80 7.62
C ARG A 207 27.20 7.32 7.64
N ARG A 208 26.22 8.05 7.11
CA ARG A 208 26.28 9.51 6.91
C ARG A 208 25.63 10.31 8.03
N SER A 209 24.73 9.71 8.81
CA SER A 209 23.94 10.38 9.86
C SER A 209 24.61 10.42 11.25
N GLY A 210 25.94 10.43 11.31
CA GLY A 210 26.68 10.47 12.58
C GLY A 210 26.51 11.80 13.34
N ASP A 211 26.19 12.87 12.61
CA ASP A 211 25.91 14.23 13.07
C ASP A 211 24.51 14.42 13.65
N LEU A 212 23.54 13.57 13.29
CA LEU A 212 22.16 13.64 13.76
C LEU A 212 22.00 13.14 15.21
N SER A 213 21.07 13.72 15.96
CA SER A 213 20.63 13.17 17.25
C SER A 213 19.94 11.79 17.07
N PRO A 214 19.82 10.97 18.13
CA PRO A 214 19.04 9.72 18.06
C PRO A 214 17.61 9.93 17.55
N GLU A 215 16.93 11.00 17.98
CA GLU A 215 15.57 11.35 17.59
C GLU A 215 15.48 11.76 16.10
N GLU A 216 16.47 12.54 15.62
CA GLU A 216 16.53 12.96 14.22
C GLU A 216 16.81 11.80 13.27
N ARG A 217 17.65 10.83 13.69
CA ARG A 217 17.99 9.65 12.88
C ARG A 217 16.79 8.77 12.57
N ILE A 218 15.87 8.66 13.52
CA ILE A 218 14.69 7.81 13.34
C ILE A 218 13.58 8.55 12.57
N SER A 219 13.60 9.89 12.53
CA SER A 219 12.65 10.72 11.79
C SER A 219 12.85 10.60 10.28
N ALA A 220 11.75 10.58 9.52
CA ALA A 220 11.78 10.70 8.07
C ALA A 220 12.02 12.15 7.61
N TYR A 221 11.81 13.14 8.50
CA TYR A 221 12.11 14.55 8.26
C TYR A 221 13.37 14.94 9.04
N ASN A 222 14.50 14.85 8.35
CA ASN A 222 15.79 15.34 8.85
C ASN A 222 16.59 15.89 7.67
N SER A 223 17.72 16.52 7.96
CA SER A 223 18.58 17.21 6.98
C SER A 223 19.20 16.29 5.92
N HIS A 224 19.19 14.96 6.12
CA HIS A 224 19.74 13.97 5.19
C HIS A 224 18.65 13.28 4.34
N MET A 225 17.37 13.62 4.53
CA MET A 225 16.25 13.07 3.76
C MET A 225 15.70 14.11 2.77
N ALA A 226 15.16 13.65 1.64
CA ALA A 226 14.36 14.51 0.79
C ALA A 226 13.08 14.96 1.54
N GLU A 227 12.47 16.04 1.05
CA GLU A 227 11.21 16.56 1.61
C GLU A 227 10.22 15.40 1.83
N GLY A 228 9.67 15.29 3.04
CA GLY A 228 8.74 14.24 3.46
C GLY A 228 9.12 12.77 3.32
N GLY A 229 10.41 12.47 3.23
CA GLY A 229 10.93 11.10 3.36
C GLY A 229 10.77 10.22 2.11
N TRP A 230 10.21 10.75 1.02
CA TRP A 230 10.10 10.01 -0.25
C TRP A 230 11.41 10.06 -1.05
N VAL A 231 11.62 9.06 -1.91
CA VAL A 231 12.79 8.97 -2.79
C VAL A 231 12.62 9.84 -4.04
N SER A 232 11.45 9.81 -4.68
CA SER A 232 11.13 10.66 -5.83
C SER A 232 9.62 10.77 -6.07
N LYS A 233 9.21 11.81 -6.80
CA LYS A 233 7.88 11.94 -7.41
C LYS A 233 7.90 11.61 -8.91
N ASP A 234 9.08 11.48 -9.50
CA ASP A 234 9.29 11.17 -10.92
C ASP A 234 9.56 9.67 -11.08
N LEU A 235 8.48 8.91 -11.30
CA LEU A 235 8.53 7.46 -11.43
C LEU A 235 9.30 7.01 -12.69
N PRO A 236 9.12 7.65 -13.88
CA PRO A 236 9.96 7.38 -15.06
C PRO A 236 11.46 7.54 -14.77
N ASP A 237 11.87 8.67 -14.19
CA ASP A 237 13.27 8.94 -13.85
C ASP A 237 13.84 7.86 -12.92
N MET A 238 13.08 7.41 -11.92
CA MET A 238 13.53 6.33 -11.05
C MET A 238 13.75 5.01 -11.81
N ALA A 239 12.83 4.67 -12.72
CA ALA A 239 12.95 3.45 -13.52
C ALA A 239 14.21 3.48 -14.39
N ASP A 240 14.53 4.65 -14.96
CA ASP A 240 15.76 4.85 -15.73
C ASP A 240 17.01 4.81 -14.84
N ARG A 241 17.02 5.55 -13.74
CA ARG A 241 18.14 5.65 -12.79
C ARG A 241 18.56 4.29 -12.24
N PHE A 242 17.60 3.44 -11.92
CA PHE A 242 17.85 2.10 -11.38
C PHE A 242 17.81 1.00 -12.43
N ASN A 243 17.60 1.35 -13.69
CA ASN A 243 17.40 0.42 -14.80
C ASN A 243 16.45 -0.74 -14.44
N ALA A 244 15.28 -0.38 -13.91
CA ALA A 244 14.28 -1.30 -13.41
C ALA A 244 12.91 -0.99 -14.03
N ARG A 245 11.92 -1.83 -13.73
CA ARG A 245 10.52 -1.63 -14.14
C ARG A 245 9.63 -1.37 -12.94
N TRP A 246 8.56 -0.62 -13.14
CA TRP A 246 7.45 -0.53 -12.20
C TRP A 246 6.49 -1.69 -12.44
N LEU A 247 6.36 -2.55 -11.44
CA LEU A 247 5.48 -3.70 -11.43
C LEU A 247 4.07 -3.28 -11.03
N ALA A 248 3.09 -3.54 -11.88
CA ALA A 248 1.67 -3.21 -11.68
C ALA A 248 0.79 -4.46 -11.85
N ALA A 249 -0.39 -4.45 -11.21
CA ALA A 249 -1.36 -5.53 -11.31
C ALA A 249 -2.79 -5.00 -11.26
N ASP A 250 -3.70 -5.81 -11.81
CA ASP A 250 -5.14 -5.72 -11.55
C ASP A 250 -5.44 -6.47 -10.25
N TYR A 251 -5.59 -5.72 -9.16
CA TYR A 251 -5.88 -6.28 -7.85
C TYR A 251 -7.39 -6.57 -7.71
N GLU A 252 -7.72 -7.62 -6.97
CA GLU A 252 -9.11 -8.02 -6.73
C GLU A 252 -9.46 -7.94 -5.24
N ALA A 253 -10.74 -7.70 -4.94
CA ALA A 253 -11.21 -7.78 -3.55
C ALA A 253 -10.95 -9.18 -2.99
N GLY A 254 -10.20 -9.24 -1.89
CA GLY A 254 -9.72 -10.48 -1.28
C GLY A 254 -8.20 -10.64 -1.35
N ASP A 255 -7.54 -9.94 -2.26
CA ASP A 255 -6.09 -9.98 -2.41
C ASP A 255 -5.37 -9.29 -1.24
N VAL A 256 -4.13 -9.72 -0.98
CA VAL A 256 -3.21 -9.07 -0.03
C VAL A 256 -1.82 -9.03 -0.64
N VAL A 257 -1.20 -7.84 -0.68
CA VAL A 257 0.20 -7.70 -1.07
C VAL A 257 1.04 -7.47 0.18
N LEU A 258 1.97 -8.36 0.46
CA LEU A 258 2.98 -8.15 1.49
C LEU A 258 4.23 -7.59 0.83
N HIS A 259 4.83 -6.56 1.40
CA HIS A 259 6.10 -6.03 0.90
C HIS A 259 7.08 -5.67 2.02
N SER A 260 8.36 -5.80 1.65
CA SER A 260 9.51 -5.46 2.47
C SER A 260 9.46 -4.00 2.89
N PRO A 261 9.88 -3.66 4.12
CA PRO A 261 9.95 -2.26 4.54
C PRO A 261 11.01 -1.48 3.74
N TYR A 262 11.85 -2.18 2.96
CA TYR A 262 12.80 -1.60 2.02
C TYR A 262 12.27 -1.50 0.58
N MET A 263 11.11 -2.08 0.28
CA MET A 263 10.58 -2.11 -1.08
C MET A 263 10.16 -0.71 -1.51
N ILE A 264 10.78 -0.21 -2.58
CA ILE A 264 10.38 1.08 -3.16
C ILE A 264 9.07 0.87 -3.90
N HIS A 265 8.05 1.60 -3.48
CA HIS A 265 6.71 1.53 -4.04
C HIS A 265 6.10 2.93 -4.14
N ALA A 266 5.11 3.05 -5.02
CA ALA A 266 4.36 4.28 -5.27
C ALA A 266 2.90 3.93 -5.57
N ALA A 267 2.03 4.94 -5.69
CA ALA A 267 0.72 4.77 -6.30
C ALA A 267 0.66 5.52 -7.63
N THR A 268 -0.28 5.13 -8.49
CA THR A 268 -0.56 5.84 -9.75
C THR A 268 -1.90 6.59 -9.66
N THR A 269 -2.12 7.50 -10.59
CA THR A 269 -3.36 8.28 -10.69
C THR A 269 -4.53 7.34 -11.00
N ASN A 270 -5.64 7.53 -10.29
CA ASN A 270 -6.89 6.88 -10.63
C ASN A 270 -7.45 7.48 -11.93
N GLN A 271 -7.49 6.68 -12.99
CA GLN A 271 -7.96 7.02 -14.33
C GLN A 271 -9.22 6.22 -14.71
N ASP A 272 -9.88 5.59 -13.73
CA ASP A 272 -11.05 4.75 -13.97
C ASP A 272 -12.16 5.50 -14.69
N ARG A 273 -12.48 5.04 -15.92
CA ARG A 273 -13.49 5.68 -16.78
C ARG A 273 -14.92 5.49 -16.28
N ALA A 274 -15.16 4.49 -15.43
CA ALA A 274 -16.44 4.26 -14.78
C ALA A 274 -16.65 5.15 -13.54
N GLY A 275 -15.73 6.06 -13.23
CA GLY A 275 -15.89 7.02 -12.16
C GLY A 275 -15.70 6.42 -10.76
N ARG A 276 -15.10 5.24 -10.62
CA ARG A 276 -15.00 4.52 -9.35
C ARG A 276 -13.89 5.06 -8.46
N LEU A 277 -14.19 5.19 -7.17
CA LEU A 277 -13.24 5.45 -6.10
C LEU A 277 -12.39 4.21 -5.83
N ARG A 278 -11.07 4.37 -5.89
CA ARG A 278 -10.15 3.39 -5.28
C ARG A 278 -10.30 3.46 -3.77
N LEU A 279 -10.33 2.32 -3.09
CA LEU A 279 -10.28 2.25 -1.62
C LEU A 279 -9.30 1.15 -1.23
N SER A 280 -8.40 1.45 -0.31
CA SER A 280 -7.39 0.50 0.17
C SER A 280 -7.00 0.78 1.61
N THR A 281 -6.32 -0.18 2.23
CA THR A 281 -5.66 0.01 3.51
C THR A 281 -4.21 -0.48 3.49
N ASP A 282 -3.36 0.26 4.20
CA ASP A 282 -1.95 -0.07 4.43
C ASP A 282 -1.77 -0.35 5.93
N ILE A 283 -1.48 -1.59 6.29
CA ILE A 283 -1.27 -2.03 7.68
C ILE A 283 0.08 -2.73 7.83
N ARG A 284 0.64 -2.71 9.04
CA ARG A 284 1.98 -3.26 9.31
C ARG A 284 1.91 -4.31 10.38
N PHE A 285 2.64 -5.39 10.17
CA PHE A 285 2.85 -6.45 11.14
C PHE A 285 4.34 -6.59 11.45
N GLN A 286 4.66 -7.03 12.66
CA GLN A 286 5.98 -7.53 13.05
C GLN A 286 5.79 -8.65 14.07
N ASN A 287 6.86 -9.36 14.45
CA ASN A 287 6.78 -10.27 15.58
C ASN A 287 6.57 -9.46 16.88
N VAL A 288 5.73 -9.94 17.80
CA VAL A 288 5.43 -9.25 19.07
C VAL A 288 6.66 -9.09 19.98
N ASP A 289 7.67 -9.96 19.83
CA ASP A 289 8.91 -9.91 20.60
C ASP A 289 9.96 -8.95 19.99
N ASP A 290 9.74 -8.46 18.77
CA ASP A 290 10.60 -7.47 18.13
C ASP A 290 10.31 -6.05 18.68
N GLU A 291 11.34 -5.19 18.75
CA GLU A 291 11.20 -3.79 19.20
C GLU A 291 10.18 -3.00 18.36
N ILE A 292 9.22 -2.36 19.03
CA ILE A 292 8.15 -1.59 18.39
C ILE A 292 8.53 -0.11 18.38
N ASP A 293 8.42 0.53 17.20
CA ASP A 293 8.57 1.98 17.08
C ASP A 293 7.41 2.70 17.81
N ALA A 294 7.72 3.28 18.97
CA ALA A 294 6.70 3.92 19.82
C ALA A 294 5.95 5.07 19.13
N ARG A 295 6.49 5.65 18.05
CA ARG A 295 5.84 6.73 17.28
C ARG A 295 4.61 6.22 16.52
N TRP A 296 4.53 4.90 16.30
CA TRP A 296 3.43 4.22 15.61
C TRP A 296 2.33 3.71 16.56
N ASN A 297 2.41 4.02 17.86
CA ASN A 297 1.41 3.64 18.86
C ASN A 297 0.15 4.54 18.90
N ASN A 298 -0.04 5.39 17.90
CA ASN A 298 -1.22 6.26 17.77
C ASN A 298 -2.00 5.96 16.49
N HIS A 299 -3.32 6.14 16.52
CA HIS A 299 -4.11 6.05 15.29
C HIS A 299 -3.65 7.08 14.26
N TRP A 300 -3.72 6.72 12.99
CA TRP A 300 -3.39 7.62 11.89
C TRP A 300 -4.34 8.83 11.84
N SER A 301 -3.78 9.98 11.49
CA SER A 301 -4.49 11.21 11.18
C SER A 301 -3.94 11.89 9.92
N LEU A 302 -4.79 12.61 9.19
CA LEU A 302 -4.40 13.37 7.98
C LEU A 302 -3.38 14.47 8.23
N ARG A 303 -3.23 14.93 9.49
CA ARG A 303 -2.27 15.99 9.87
C ARG A 303 -0.95 15.44 10.38
N ASP A 304 -0.77 14.12 10.37
CA ASP A 304 0.42 13.54 10.94
C ASP A 304 1.62 13.79 10.03
N MET A 305 2.60 14.48 10.59
CA MET A 305 3.96 14.56 10.08
C MET A 305 4.77 13.57 10.93
N LEU A 306 4.86 12.30 10.50
CA LEU A 306 5.80 11.30 11.06
C LEU A 306 7.03 11.12 10.19
#